data_AF-A0A815YP96-F1
#
_entry.id   AF-A0A815YP96-F1
#
_cell.length_a   1.000
_cell.length_b   1.000
_cell.length_c   1.000
_cell.angle_alpha   90.00
_cell.angle_beta   90.00
_cell.angle_gamma   90.00
#
_symmetry.space_group_name_H-M   'P 1'
#
loop_
_entity.id
_entity.type
_entity.pdbx_description
1 polymer ?
#
loop_
_entity_poly.entity_id
_entity_poly.type
_entity_poly.pdbx_seq_one_letter_code
_entity_poly.pdbx_strand_id
1 'polypeptide(L)'
;TATAKPPPTFYAQLELANNISSDEEKAKLLQHLLRINNLSDKMIADIVECITTIYSDREKYELLQLILKRSSLSNKQLETTVELINDIRSDNYKATVLKRCSLANNLSLNISPL
;
A
#
# COMPACT_ATOMS: atom_id res chain seq x y z
N THR A 1 -15.59 15.05 -7.97
CA THR A 1 -16.04 14.08 -6.94
C THR A 1 -15.70 14.65 -5.58
N ALA A 2 -16.62 14.63 -4.62
CA ALA A 2 -16.36 15.16 -3.27
C ALA A 2 -15.25 14.35 -2.61
N THR A 3 -14.16 15.00 -2.19
CA THR A 3 -13.05 14.35 -1.47
C THR A 3 -13.58 13.79 -0.16
N ALA A 4 -13.45 12.48 0.05
CA ALA A 4 -13.88 11.86 1.30
C ALA A 4 -13.14 12.50 2.49
N LYS A 5 -13.92 12.92 3.50
CA LYS A 5 -13.37 13.53 4.70
C LYS A 5 -12.73 12.42 5.56
N PRO A 6 -11.48 12.59 6.04
CA PRO A 6 -10.86 11.61 6.91
C PRO A 6 -11.63 11.48 8.22
N PRO A 7 -11.71 10.27 8.81
CA PRO A 7 -12.17 10.09 10.18
C PRO A 7 -11.38 11.00 11.15
N PRO A 8 -11.98 11.45 12.27
CA PRO A 8 -11.34 12.41 13.18
C PRO A 8 -9.95 11.98 13.69
N THR A 9 -9.70 10.68 13.79
CA THR A 9 -8.46 10.10 14.33
C THR A 9 -7.46 9.67 13.27
N PHE A 10 -7.78 9.80 11.98
CA PHE A 10 -6.96 9.23 10.90
C PHE A 10 -5.51 9.74 10.92
N TYR A 11 -5.32 11.06 10.93
CA TYR A 11 -3.99 11.65 10.91
C TYR A 11 -3.22 11.43 12.21
N ALA A 12 -3.91 11.44 13.35
CA ALA A 12 -3.29 11.10 14.63
C ALA A 12 -2.80 9.64 14.66
N GLN A 13 -3.58 8.70 14.12
CA GLN A 13 -3.19 7.30 14.00
C GLN A 13 -2.03 7.10 13.01
N LEU A 14 -2.02 7.86 11.91
CA LEU A 14 -0.92 7.82 10.95
C LEU A 14 0.38 8.40 11.55
N GLU A 15 0.29 9.49 12.30
CA GLU A 15 1.42 10.06 13.05
C GLU A 15 1.96 9.07 14.09
N LEU A 16 1.09 8.37 14.81
CA LEU A 16 1.49 7.29 15.70
C LEU A 16 2.23 6.19 14.93
N ALA A 17 1.71 5.76 13.77
CA ALA A 17 2.36 4.75 12.93
C ALA A 17 3.79 5.15 12.54
N ASN A 18 4.02 6.41 12.18
CA ASN A 18 5.36 6.93 11.84
C ASN A 18 6.36 6.83 13.00
N ASN A 19 5.89 6.86 14.25
CA ASN A 19 6.73 6.80 15.44
C ASN A 19 6.91 5.37 16.00
N ILE A 20 6.21 4.37 15.44
CA ILE A 20 6.39 2.97 15.86
C ILE A 20 7.68 2.41 15.26
N SER A 21 8.58 1.92 16.11
CA SER A 21 9.86 1.33 15.66
C SER A 21 9.73 -0.10 15.14
N SER A 22 8.75 -0.87 15.61
CA SER A 22 8.50 -2.24 15.14
C SER A 22 7.75 -2.22 13.82
N ASP A 23 8.34 -2.79 12.77
CA ASP A 23 7.70 -2.94 11.46
C ASP A 23 6.36 -3.68 11.56
N GLU A 24 6.29 -4.74 12.36
CA GLU A 24 5.08 -5.54 12.54
C GLU A 24 3.95 -4.71 13.17
N GLU A 25 4.25 -3.96 14.23
CA GLU A 25 3.25 -3.13 14.92
C GLU A 25 2.82 -1.92 14.06
N LYS A 26 3.78 -1.32 13.35
CA LYS A 26 3.50 -0.27 12.36
C LYS A 26 2.56 -0.82 11.29
N ALA A 27 2.86 -1.99 10.74
CA ALA A 27 2.04 -2.65 9.74
C ALA A 27 0.63 -2.94 10.25
N LYS A 28 0.46 -3.47 11.47
CA LYS A 28 -0.87 -3.71 12.06
C LYS A 28 -1.73 -2.45 12.10
N LEU A 29 -1.16 -1.31 12.50
CA LEU A 29 -1.89 -0.04 12.52
C LEU A 29 -2.22 0.45 11.11
N LEU A 30 -1.29 0.36 10.16
CA LEU A 30 -1.54 0.73 8.76
C LEU A 30 -2.58 -0.19 8.10
N GLN A 31 -2.62 -1.48 8.43
CA GLN A 31 -3.68 -2.40 8.00
C GLN A 31 -5.05 -1.95 8.52
N HIS A 32 -5.14 -1.42 9.74
CA HIS A 32 -6.37 -0.85 10.27
C HIS A 32 -6.83 0.37 9.47
N LEU A 33 -5.91 1.30 9.17
CA LEU A 33 -6.19 2.48 8.35
C LEU A 33 -6.64 2.11 6.93
N LEU A 34 -6.01 1.12 6.31
CA LEU A 34 -6.36 0.63 4.96
C LEU A 34 -7.74 -0.03 4.89
N ARG A 35 -8.32 -0.45 6.02
CA ARG A 35 -9.68 -1.02 6.10
C ARG A 35 -10.78 0.05 6.20
N ILE A 36 -10.42 1.32 6.36
CA ILE A 36 -11.40 2.41 6.34
C ILE A 36 -12.06 2.47 4.94
N ASN A 37 -13.38 2.54 4.94
CA ASN A 37 -14.17 2.70 3.73
C ASN A 37 -13.99 4.12 3.18
N ASN A 38 -14.02 4.28 1.85
CA ASN A 38 -13.96 5.58 1.18
C ASN A 38 -12.70 6.40 1.53
N LEU A 39 -11.51 5.79 1.59
CA LEU A 39 -10.26 6.54 1.66
C LEU A 39 -10.12 7.44 0.42
N SER A 40 -9.78 8.71 0.63
CA SER A 40 -9.44 9.62 -0.47
C SER A 40 -8.06 9.29 -1.06
N ASP A 41 -7.78 9.82 -2.25
CA ASP A 41 -6.49 9.65 -2.90
C ASP A 41 -5.32 10.12 -2.04
N LYS A 42 -5.51 11.27 -1.36
CA LYS A 42 -4.52 11.79 -0.43
C LYS A 42 -4.29 10.83 0.75
N MET A 43 -5.35 10.31 1.35
CA MET A 43 -5.23 9.41 2.50
C MET A 43 -4.49 8.11 2.14
N ILE A 44 -4.71 7.56 0.95
CA ILE A 44 -3.96 6.39 0.48
C ILE A 44 -2.50 6.75 0.25
N ALA A 45 -2.22 7.91 -0.37
CA ALA A 45 -0.85 8.38 -0.57
C ALA A 45 -0.11 8.56 0.77
N ASP A 46 -0.75 9.19 1.76
CA ASP A 46 -0.16 9.39 3.09
C ASP A 46 0.12 8.04 3.81
N ILE A 47 -0.76 7.04 3.63
CA ILE A 47 -0.52 5.68 4.14
C ILE A 47 0.68 5.07 3.42
N VAL A 48 0.73 5.13 2.10
CA VAL A 48 1.83 4.54 1.29
C VAL A 48 3.17 5.15 1.67
N GLU A 49 3.23 6.47 1.90
CA GLU A 49 4.43 7.14 2.39
C GLU A 49 4.90 6.55 3.72
N CYS A 50 4.00 6.29 4.67
CA CYS A 50 4.36 5.62 5.92
C CYS A 50 4.90 4.19 5.69
N ILE A 51 4.36 3.45 4.71
CA ILE A 51 4.83 2.10 4.37
C ILE A 51 6.29 2.11 3.87
N THR A 52 6.74 3.18 3.19
CA THR A 52 8.14 3.29 2.73
C THR A 52 9.15 3.21 3.89
N THR A 53 8.72 3.53 5.11
CA THR A 53 9.56 3.52 6.31
C THR A 53 9.64 2.15 7.01
N ILE A 54 8.92 1.15 6.50
CA ILE A 54 9.01 -0.25 6.96
C ILE A 54 10.27 -0.87 6.33
N TYR A 55 11.01 -1.70 7.06
CA TYR A 55 12.18 -2.41 6.50
C TYR A 55 11.84 -3.82 6.05
N SER A 56 10.90 -4.47 6.71
CA SER A 56 10.54 -5.84 6.43
C SER A 56 9.71 -5.98 5.15
N ASP A 57 10.23 -6.78 4.23
CA ASP A 57 9.60 -7.07 2.95
C ASP A 57 8.25 -7.76 3.10
N ARG A 58 8.08 -8.58 4.16
CA ARG A 58 6.83 -9.30 4.42
C ARG A 58 5.70 -8.33 4.76
N GLU A 59 5.97 -7.34 5.59
CA GLU A 59 5.00 -6.34 6.05
C GLU A 59 4.61 -5.42 4.89
N LYS A 60 5.59 -4.97 4.09
CA LYS A 60 5.32 -4.26 2.82
C LYS A 60 4.45 -5.09 1.90
N TYR A 61 4.81 -6.37 1.72
CA TYR A 61 4.04 -7.31 0.93
C TYR A 61 2.59 -7.37 1.41
N GLU A 62 2.33 -7.66 2.70
CA GLU A 62 0.97 -7.77 3.23
C GLU A 62 0.14 -6.49 3.04
N LEU A 63 0.74 -5.31 3.24
CA LEU A 63 0.09 -4.02 3.05
C LEU A 63 -0.21 -3.71 1.58
N LEU A 64 0.73 -4.01 0.67
CA LEU A 64 0.53 -3.89 -0.78
C LEU A 64 -0.62 -4.75 -1.27
N GLN A 65 -0.74 -5.98 -0.74
CA GLN A 65 -1.86 -6.85 -1.09
C GLN A 65 -3.21 -6.25 -0.67
N LEU A 66 -3.27 -5.47 0.41
CA LEU A 66 -4.50 -4.79 0.83
C LEU A 66 -4.82 -3.60 -0.07
N ILE A 67 -3.81 -2.81 -0.46
CA ILE A 67 -3.99 -1.68 -1.38
C ILE A 67 -4.51 -2.17 -2.73
N LEU A 68 -3.87 -3.19 -3.31
CA LEU A 68 -4.23 -3.75 -4.62
C LEU A 68 -5.58 -4.48 -4.66
N LYS A 69 -6.15 -4.85 -3.49
CA LYS A 69 -7.50 -5.42 -3.41
C LYS A 69 -8.60 -4.37 -3.55
N ARG A 70 -8.28 -3.07 -3.52
CA ARG A 70 -9.26 -2.00 -3.62
C ARG A 70 -9.69 -1.86 -5.10
N SER A 71 -10.99 -1.84 -5.34
CA SER A 71 -11.60 -1.92 -6.68
C SER A 71 -11.46 -0.66 -7.55
N SER A 72 -10.74 0.37 -7.09
CA SER A 72 -10.63 1.65 -7.80
C SER A 72 -9.38 2.43 -7.37
N LEU A 73 -8.20 1.92 -7.68
CA LEU A 73 -6.97 2.72 -7.55
C LEU A 73 -6.91 3.74 -8.69
N SER A 74 -6.62 4.99 -8.38
CA SER A 74 -6.27 5.99 -9.39
C SER A 74 -4.87 5.72 -9.96
N ASN A 75 -4.58 6.23 -11.15
CA ASN A 75 -3.27 6.06 -11.80
C ASN A 75 -2.10 6.49 -10.89
N LYS A 76 -2.29 7.59 -10.14
CA LYS A 76 -1.30 8.08 -9.18
C LYS A 76 -1.08 7.11 -8.02
N GLN A 77 -2.15 6.54 -7.48
CA GLN A 77 -2.04 5.52 -6.42
C GLN A 77 -1.32 4.27 -6.92
N LEU A 78 -1.58 3.88 -8.17
CA LEU A 78 -0.88 2.77 -8.82
C LEU A 78 0.61 3.04 -9.01
N GLU A 79 0.97 4.22 -9.48
CA GLU A 79 2.37 4.63 -9.65
C GLU A 79 3.14 4.53 -8.32
N THR A 80 2.61 5.13 -7.25
CA THR A 80 3.25 5.05 -5.92
C THR A 80 3.26 3.61 -5.37
N THR A 81 2.23 2.82 -5.66
CA THR A 81 2.19 1.39 -5.30
C THR A 81 3.28 0.61 -6.02
N VAL A 82 3.53 0.88 -7.31
CA VAL A 82 4.58 0.25 -8.11
C VAL A 82 5.97 0.67 -7.64
N GLU A 83 6.17 1.92 -7.27
CA GLU A 83 7.43 2.39 -6.66
C GLU A 83 7.75 1.62 -5.38
N LEU A 84 6.76 1.39 -4.52
CA LEU A 84 6.95 0.61 -3.29
C LEU A 84 7.29 -0.86 -3.57
N ILE A 85 6.82 -1.44 -4.67
CA ILE A 85 7.20 -2.81 -5.08
C ILE A 85 8.69 -2.90 -5.36
N ASN A 86 9.31 -1.86 -5.92
CA ASN A 86 10.75 -1.87 -6.20
C ASN A 86 11.59 -2.01 -4.94
N ASP A 87 11.09 -1.49 -3.81
CA ASP A 87 11.74 -1.52 -2.51
C ASP A 87 11.60 -2.88 -1.76
N ILE A 88 10.83 -3.82 -2.32
CA ILE A 88 10.82 -5.22 -1.84
C ILE A 88 12.05 -5.95 -2.38
N ARG A 89 12.87 -6.53 -1.49
CA ARG A 89 14.09 -7.26 -1.86
C ARG A 89 13.82 -8.73 -2.18
N SER A 90 12.83 -9.34 -1.55
CA SER A 90 12.40 -10.71 -1.80
C SER A 90 11.75 -10.84 -3.18
N ASP A 91 12.42 -11.51 -4.11
CA ASP A 91 11.93 -11.76 -5.47
C ASP A 91 10.56 -12.45 -5.49
N ASN A 92 10.31 -13.36 -4.55
CA ASN A 92 9.04 -14.06 -4.45
C ASN A 92 7.90 -13.08 -4.10
N TYR A 93 8.11 -12.20 -3.12
CA TYR A 93 7.13 -11.18 -2.77
C TYR A 93 6.95 -10.16 -3.90
N LYS A 94 8.05 -9.66 -4.47
CA LYS A 94 8.04 -8.73 -5.61
C LYS A 94 7.25 -9.30 -6.79
N ALA A 95 7.56 -10.51 -7.24
CA ALA A 95 6.85 -11.18 -8.34
C ALA A 95 5.35 -11.37 -8.05
N THR A 96 5.01 -11.74 -6.81
CA THR A 96 3.61 -11.94 -6.40
C THR A 96 2.81 -10.64 -6.44
N VAL A 97 3.39 -9.53 -5.95
CA VAL A 97 2.71 -8.23 -5.94
C VAL A 97 2.60 -7.67 -7.36
N LEU A 98 3.65 -7.79 -8.18
CA LEU A 98 3.60 -7.38 -9.60
C LEU A 98 2.48 -8.11 -10.37
N LYS A 99 2.38 -9.43 -10.19
CA LYS A 99 1.30 -10.22 -10.80
C LYS A 99 -0.08 -9.73 -10.38
N ARG A 100 -0.26 -9.30 -9.13
CA ARG A 100 -1.54 -8.74 -8.67
C ARG A 100 -1.79 -7.34 -9.20
N CYS A 101 -0.77 -6.49 -9.27
CA CYS A 101 -0.85 -5.16 -9.85
C CYS A 101 -1.32 -5.23 -11.32
N SER A 102 -0.77 -6.18 -12.08
CA SER A 102 -1.21 -6.51 -13.44
C SER A 102 -2.70 -6.82 -13.54
N LEU A 103 -3.18 -7.72 -12.68
CA LEU A 103 -4.58 -8.16 -12.67
C LEU A 103 -5.53 -7.06 -12.21
N ALA A 104 -5.13 -6.24 -11.24
CA ALA A 104 -5.93 -5.14 -10.73
C ALA A 104 -6.22 -4.08 -11.80
N ASN A 105 -5.36 -3.98 -12.80
CA ASN A 105 -5.37 -2.89 -13.77
C ASN A 105 -5.54 -3.33 -15.24
N ASN A 106 -5.79 -4.63 -15.49
CA ASN A 106 -5.72 -5.23 -16.83
C ASN A 106 -4.41 -4.91 -17.59
N LEU A 107 -3.34 -4.58 -16.85
CA LEU A 107 -2.02 -4.36 -17.43
C LEU A 107 -1.51 -5.73 -17.85
N SER A 108 -1.48 -6.06 -19.14
CA SER A 108 -0.85 -7.29 -19.63
C SER A 108 0.64 -7.25 -19.29
N LEU A 109 1.05 -7.93 -18.23
CA LEU A 109 2.47 -8.09 -17.94
C LEU A 109 3.03 -9.16 -18.88
N ASN A 110 3.84 -8.72 -19.85
CA ASN A 110 4.69 -9.63 -20.61
C ASN A 110 5.87 -10.05 -19.74
N ILE A 111 5.63 -10.92 -18.76
CA ILE A 111 6.69 -11.57 -17.99
C ILE A 111 6.99 -12.89 -18.69
N SER A 112 8.05 -12.91 -19.49
CA SER A 112 8.61 -14.15 -20.00
C SER A 112 9.14 -14.96 -18.81
N PRO A 113 8.84 -16.27 -18.70
CA PRO A 113 9.38 -17.09 -17.62
C PRO A 113 10.90 -17.23 -17.82
N LEU A 114 11.65 -17.02 -16.74
CA LEU A 114 13.06 -17.39 -16.60
C LEU A 114 13.22 -18.91 -16.65
#